data_AF-A0A959J2J5-F1
#
_entry.id   AF-A0A959J2J5-F1
#
_cell.length_a   1.000
_cell.length_b   1.000
_cell.length_c   1.000
_cell.angle_alpha   90.00
_cell.angle_beta   90.00
_cell.angle_gamma   90.00
#
_symmetry.space_group_name_H-M   'P 1'
#
loop_
_entity.id
_entity.type
_entity.pdbx_description
1 polymer ?
#
loop_
_entity_poly.entity_id
_entity_poly.type
_entity_poly.pdbx_seq_one_letter_code
_entity_poly.pdbx_strand_id
1 'polypeptide(L)'
;MQKLSFLIFGTLLALTSCTKETPIANVDCSTVTFSNVIFPIFEQNCNLSGCHGGNTYNGTFTSYNNIKTIVNNGQLRSTVLDFRTMPQGGSLTSEQLGQIQCWLDDGAPQ
;
A
#
# COMPACT_ATOMS: atom_id res chain seq x y z
N MET A 1 -11.11 36.24 52.90
CA MET A 1 -10.64 36.72 51.58
C MET A 1 -10.29 35.50 50.74
N GLN A 2 -11.19 35.17 49.83
CA GLN A 2 -11.21 33.97 49.01
C GLN A 2 -10.23 34.14 47.84
N LYS A 3 -9.15 33.37 47.81
CA LYS A 3 -8.29 33.28 46.61
C LYS A 3 -8.74 32.04 45.85
N LEU A 4 -9.56 32.30 44.84
CA LEU A 4 -10.21 31.35 43.94
C LEU A 4 -9.15 30.54 43.17
N SER A 5 -9.07 29.24 43.46
CA SER A 5 -8.35 28.26 42.66
C SER A 5 -8.95 28.18 41.26
N PHE A 6 -8.16 28.42 40.22
CA PHE A 6 -8.50 28.06 38.85
C PHE A 6 -7.77 26.77 38.46
N LEU A 7 -8.50 25.67 38.59
CA LEU A 7 -8.23 24.42 37.88
C LEU A 7 -8.40 24.69 36.38
N ILE A 8 -7.30 24.80 35.63
CA ILE A 8 -7.34 24.70 34.17
C ILE A 8 -7.27 23.20 33.84
N PHE A 9 -8.45 22.60 33.80
CA PHE A 9 -8.72 21.31 33.17
C PHE A 9 -8.61 21.51 31.65
N GLY A 10 -7.38 21.52 31.15
CA GLY A 10 -7.08 21.68 29.73
C GLY A 10 -6.83 20.31 29.11
N THR A 11 -7.92 19.64 28.74
CA THR A 11 -7.97 18.37 28.01
C THR A 11 -6.92 18.32 26.91
N LEU A 12 -5.85 17.55 27.13
CA LEU A 12 -5.00 17.07 26.04
C LEU A 12 -5.85 16.05 25.28
N LEU A 13 -6.66 16.56 24.36
CA LEU A 13 -7.41 15.78 23.40
C LEU A 13 -6.37 15.09 22.53
N ALA A 14 -5.92 13.90 22.96
CA ALA A 14 -5.21 12.99 22.09
C ALA A 14 -6.19 12.66 20.97
N LEU A 15 -6.08 13.38 19.86
CA LEU A 15 -6.66 13.00 18.58
C LEU A 15 -5.90 11.75 18.13
N THR A 16 -6.15 10.62 18.79
CA THR A 16 -5.89 9.30 18.20
C THR A 16 -6.89 9.17 17.07
N SER A 17 -6.57 9.82 15.95
CA SER A 17 -7.16 9.53 14.65
C SER A 17 -6.84 8.08 14.38
N CYS A 18 -7.78 7.21 14.73
CA CYS A 18 -7.71 5.79 14.44
C CYS A 18 -7.98 5.64 12.94
N THR A 19 -6.98 5.89 12.10
CA THR A 19 -6.97 5.31 10.76
C THR A 19 -6.74 3.83 10.98
N LYS A 20 -7.76 3.02 10.71
CA LYS A 20 -7.64 1.56 10.75
C LYS A 20 -6.83 1.15 9.51
N GLU A 21 -5.53 1.41 9.54
CA GLU A 21 -4.62 1.00 8.47
C GLU A 21 -4.54 -0.53 8.46
N THR A 22 -4.71 -1.13 7.29
CA THR A 22 -4.50 -2.56 7.13
C THR A 22 -3.04 -2.86 7.47
N PRO A 23 -2.76 -3.72 8.46
CA PRO A 23 -1.38 -4.06 8.80
C PRO A 23 -0.71 -4.74 7.59
N ILE A 24 0.62 -4.64 7.51
CA ILE A 24 1.42 -5.44 6.58
C ILE A 24 1.70 -6.77 7.26
N ALA A 25 1.32 -7.88 6.65
CA ALA A 25 1.62 -9.20 7.19
C ALA A 25 3.13 -9.48 7.10
N ASN A 26 3.65 -10.18 8.10
CA ASN A 26 4.93 -10.86 7.96
C ASN A 26 4.70 -12.15 7.20
N VAL A 27 5.32 -12.29 6.01
CA VAL A 27 5.13 -13.43 5.11
C VAL A 27 6.48 -14.09 4.82
N ASP A 28 6.47 -15.35 4.38
CA ASP A 28 7.69 -16.02 3.92
C ASP A 28 8.10 -15.50 2.54
N CYS A 29 9.03 -14.54 2.52
CA CYS A 29 9.52 -13.92 1.29
C CYS A 29 10.17 -14.93 0.33
N SER A 30 10.65 -16.10 0.79
CA SER A 30 11.30 -17.08 -0.08
C SER A 30 10.36 -17.72 -1.11
N THR A 31 9.05 -17.63 -0.87
CA THR A 31 8.00 -18.16 -1.75
C THR A 31 7.44 -17.11 -2.71
N VAL A 32 7.82 -15.83 -2.54
CA VAL A 32 7.26 -14.72 -3.29
C VAL A 32 8.02 -14.55 -4.61
N THR A 33 7.38 -14.93 -5.71
CA THR A 33 7.90 -14.75 -7.07
C THR A 33 6.98 -13.83 -7.86
N PHE A 34 7.53 -13.15 -8.87
CA PHE A 34 6.70 -12.26 -9.68
C PHE A 34 5.59 -13.03 -10.40
N SER A 35 5.90 -14.15 -11.06
CA SER A 35 4.92 -14.90 -11.85
C SER A 35 3.81 -15.56 -11.03
N ASN A 36 4.13 -16.13 -9.86
CA ASN A 36 3.15 -16.92 -9.09
C ASN A 36 2.44 -16.12 -8.00
N VAL A 37 3.01 -15.00 -7.54
CA VAL A 37 2.45 -14.22 -6.42
C VAL A 37 2.14 -12.80 -6.84
N ILE A 38 3.14 -12.04 -7.30
CA ILE A 38 2.96 -10.59 -7.51
C ILE A 38 2.06 -10.30 -8.71
N PHE A 39 2.28 -10.95 -9.85
CA PHE A 39 1.49 -10.70 -11.04
C PHE A 39 0.02 -11.08 -10.86
N PRO A 40 -0.35 -12.20 -10.22
CA PRO A 40 -1.73 -12.47 -9.84
C PRO A 40 -2.37 -11.39 -8.95
N ILE A 41 -1.61 -10.75 -8.04
CA ILE A 41 -2.11 -9.61 -7.26
C ILE A 41 -2.40 -8.41 -8.17
N PHE A 42 -1.51 -8.12 -9.11
CA PHE A 42 -1.72 -7.07 -10.11
C PHE A 42 -2.93 -7.36 -10.99
N GLU A 43 -3.10 -8.59 -11.47
CA GLU A 43 -4.25 -8.96 -12.29
C GLU A 43 -5.58 -8.76 -11.56
N GLN A 44 -5.63 -9.12 -10.28
CA GLN A 44 -6.86 -9.06 -9.49
C GLN A 44 -7.19 -7.65 -8.99
N ASN A 45 -6.19 -6.81 -8.72
CA ASN A 45 -6.39 -5.57 -7.97
C ASN A 45 -5.95 -4.31 -8.72
N CYS A 46 -5.11 -4.42 -9.74
CA CYS A 46 -4.50 -3.27 -10.42
C CYS A 46 -4.89 -3.20 -11.90
N ASN A 47 -4.80 -4.31 -12.62
CA ASN A 47 -5.02 -4.45 -14.06
C ASN A 47 -6.51 -4.47 -14.43
N LEU A 48 -7.29 -3.64 -13.75
CA LEU A 48 -8.71 -3.49 -14.00
C LEU A 48 -8.91 -2.63 -15.25
N SER A 49 -9.90 -3.00 -16.07
CA SER A 49 -10.29 -2.24 -17.26
C SER A 49 -10.59 -0.78 -16.88
N GLY A 50 -9.97 0.17 -17.59
CA GLY A 50 -10.12 1.61 -17.31
C GLY A 50 -9.21 2.16 -16.20
N CYS A 51 -8.61 1.32 -15.36
CA CYS A 51 -7.63 1.72 -14.36
C CYS A 51 -6.20 1.49 -14.90
N HIS A 52 -5.62 0.31 -14.67
CA HIS A 52 -4.26 -0.02 -15.14
C HIS A 52 -4.18 -1.23 -16.08
N GLY A 53 -5.32 -1.69 -16.60
CA GLY A 53 -5.37 -2.62 -17.72
C GLY A 53 -4.84 -1.99 -19.02
N GLY A 54 -4.69 -2.78 -20.09
CA GLY A 54 -4.12 -2.31 -21.37
C GLY A 54 -4.78 -1.04 -21.93
N ASN A 55 -3.96 -0.17 -22.55
CA ASN A 55 -4.37 1.08 -23.22
C ASN A 55 -5.07 2.11 -22.33
N THR A 56 -4.62 2.28 -21.08
CA THR A 56 -5.10 3.35 -20.19
C THR A 56 -4.09 4.49 -20.08
N TYR A 57 -4.58 5.72 -19.93
CA TYR A 57 -3.75 6.89 -19.64
C TYR A 57 -3.10 6.84 -18.24
N ASN A 58 -3.62 5.99 -17.36
CA ASN A 58 -3.16 5.86 -15.97
C ASN A 58 -1.99 4.86 -15.81
N GLY A 59 -1.43 4.37 -16.92
CA GLY A 59 -0.34 3.40 -16.93
C GLY A 59 -0.84 1.96 -17.04
N THR A 60 -0.17 1.16 -17.87
CA THR A 60 -0.50 -0.25 -18.11
C THR A 60 0.42 -1.14 -17.30
N PHE A 61 -0.12 -2.04 -16.46
CA PHE A 61 0.68 -2.92 -15.60
C PHE A 61 0.52 -4.41 -15.94
N THR A 62 0.40 -4.72 -17.24
CA THR A 62 0.14 -6.08 -17.76
C THR A 62 1.41 -6.89 -18.05
N SER A 63 2.59 -6.39 -17.70
CA SER A 63 3.86 -7.11 -17.86
C SER A 63 4.87 -6.71 -16.79
N TYR A 64 5.85 -7.58 -16.54
CA TYR A 64 6.97 -7.29 -15.64
C TYR A 64 7.66 -5.97 -16.01
N ASN A 65 7.96 -5.75 -17.29
CA ASN A 65 8.67 -4.55 -17.74
C ASN A 65 7.88 -3.26 -17.46
N ASN A 66 6.55 -3.29 -17.63
CA ASN A 66 5.75 -2.11 -17.31
C ASN A 66 5.70 -1.86 -15.80
N ILE A 67 5.52 -2.92 -15.01
CA ILE A 67 5.51 -2.83 -13.54
C ILE A 67 6.88 -2.36 -13.04
N LYS A 68 7.98 -2.86 -13.60
CA LYS A 68 9.34 -2.51 -13.18
C LYS A 68 9.62 -1.01 -13.35
N THR A 69 8.98 -0.36 -14.32
CA THR A 69 9.07 1.10 -14.49
C THR A 69 8.58 1.85 -13.24
N ILE A 70 7.41 1.48 -12.71
CA ILE A 70 6.84 2.11 -11.50
C ILE A 70 7.48 1.62 -10.19
N VAL A 71 8.15 0.48 -10.23
CA VAL A 71 9.00 0.02 -9.13
C VAL A 71 10.24 0.90 -9.04
N ASN A 72 10.94 1.09 -10.17
CA ASN A 72 12.22 1.80 -10.22
C ASN A 72 12.09 3.30 -9.89
N ASN A 73 10.94 3.90 -10.18
CA ASN A 73 10.67 5.29 -9.83
C ASN A 73 10.02 5.47 -8.43
N GLY A 74 9.86 4.38 -7.66
CA GLY A 74 9.34 4.39 -6.30
C GLY A 74 7.82 4.55 -6.17
N GLN A 75 7.09 4.74 -7.27
CA GLN A 75 5.64 4.98 -7.23
C GLN A 75 4.86 3.79 -6.67
N LEU A 76 5.26 2.56 -6.98
CA LEU A 76 4.56 1.38 -6.45
C LEU A 76 4.61 1.34 -4.92
N ARG A 77 5.80 1.48 -4.33
CA ARG A 77 5.97 1.55 -2.87
C ARG A 77 5.14 2.68 -2.27
N SER A 78 5.29 3.88 -2.82
CA SER A 78 4.64 5.07 -2.29
C SER A 78 3.11 4.98 -2.29
N THR A 79 2.51 4.48 -3.38
CA THR A 79 1.04 4.44 -3.53
C THR A 79 0.39 3.22 -2.87
N VAL A 80 1.08 2.08 -2.81
CA VAL A 80 0.52 0.81 -2.30
C VAL A 80 0.91 0.56 -0.85
N LEU A 81 2.13 0.91 -0.43
CA LEU A 81 2.66 0.62 0.90
C LEU A 81 2.62 1.83 1.83
N ASP A 82 3.02 3.01 1.36
CA ASP A 82 3.18 4.16 2.24
C ASP A 82 1.87 4.95 2.39
N PHE A 83 1.31 5.45 1.28
CA PHE A 83 0.13 6.31 1.29
C PHE A 83 -1.21 5.57 1.13
N ARG A 84 -1.18 4.28 0.76
CA ARG A 84 -2.39 3.44 0.60
C ARG A 84 -3.45 4.05 -0.33
N THR A 85 -3.03 4.77 -1.37
CA THR A 85 -3.94 5.44 -2.32
C THR A 85 -4.37 4.54 -3.48
N MET A 86 -3.71 3.39 -3.64
CA MET A 86 -4.06 2.35 -4.61
C MET A 86 -4.26 0.99 -3.92
N PRO A 87 -5.19 0.15 -4.42
CA PRO A 87 -6.07 0.40 -5.57
C PRO A 87 -7.24 1.33 -5.26
N GLN A 88 -7.67 2.14 -6.23
CA GLN A 88 -8.87 2.96 -6.08
C GLN A 88 -10.14 2.09 -6.09
N GLY A 89 -11.05 2.33 -5.15
CA GLY A 89 -12.32 1.59 -5.06
C GLY A 89 -12.20 0.16 -4.52
N GLY A 90 -11.01 -0.25 -4.08
CA GLY A 90 -10.74 -1.55 -3.48
C GLY A 90 -9.70 -1.46 -2.37
N SER A 91 -9.27 -2.60 -1.85
CA SER A 91 -8.18 -2.69 -0.89
C SER A 91 -7.40 -3.98 -1.08
N LEU A 92 -6.13 -3.96 -0.68
CA LEU A 92 -5.31 -5.15 -0.59
C LEU A 92 -5.40 -5.75 0.81
N THR A 93 -5.31 -7.07 0.89
CA THR A 93 -5.25 -7.77 2.17
C THR A 93 -3.88 -7.54 2.84
N SER A 94 -3.82 -7.75 4.15
CA SER A 94 -2.56 -7.70 4.91
C SER A 94 -1.48 -8.61 4.29
N GLU A 95 -1.87 -9.78 3.80
CA GLU A 95 -0.98 -10.76 3.15
C GLU A 95 -0.43 -10.22 1.83
N GLN A 96 -1.29 -9.68 0.95
CA GLN A 96 -0.88 -9.11 -0.33
C GLN A 96 0.08 -7.94 -0.16
N LEU A 97 -0.16 -7.09 0.86
CA LEU A 97 0.75 -6.01 1.22
C LEU A 97 2.11 -6.54 1.68
N GLY A 98 2.13 -7.60 2.49
CA GLY A 98 3.37 -8.27 2.91
C GLY A 98 4.13 -8.87 1.74
N GLN A 99 3.44 -9.53 0.82
CA GLN A 99 4.04 -10.12 -0.38
C GLN A 99 4.65 -9.05 -1.30
N ILE A 100 3.92 -7.95 -1.56
CA ILE A 100 4.46 -6.82 -2.34
C ILE A 100 5.67 -6.20 -1.64
N GLN A 101 5.61 -6.02 -0.32
CA GLN A 101 6.72 -5.48 0.46
C GLN A 101 7.97 -6.36 0.38
N CYS A 102 7.85 -7.67 0.60
CA CYS A 102 8.94 -8.64 0.46
C CYS A 102 9.58 -8.55 -0.93
N TRP A 103 8.76 -8.61 -1.97
CA TRP A 103 9.26 -8.59 -3.35
C TRP A 103 9.98 -7.30 -3.70
N LEU A 104 9.48 -6.15 -3.24
CA LEU A 104 10.13 -4.86 -3.43
C LEU A 104 11.46 -4.77 -2.67
N ASP A 105 11.53 -5.29 -1.45
CA ASP A 105 12.75 -5.29 -0.64
C ASP A 105 13.83 -6.21 -1.21
N ASP A 106 13.44 -7.30 -1.88
CA ASP A 106 14.34 -8.20 -2.61
C ASP A 106 14.78 -7.64 -3.99
N GLY A 107 14.51 -6.37 -4.27
CA GLY A 107 14.89 -5.72 -5.51
C GLY A 107 13.97 -6.03 -6.69
N ALA A 108 12.77 -6.57 -6.42
CA ALA A 108 11.74 -6.89 -7.39
C ALA A 108 12.24 -7.78 -8.54
N PRO A 109 12.71 -9.01 -8.25
CA PRO A 109 13.11 -9.99 -9.26
C PRO A 109 11.93 -10.43 -10.13
N GLN A 110 12.21 -10.88 -11.36
CA GLN A 110 11.19 -11.43 -12.26
C GLN A 110 10.86 -12.90 -11.93
#